data_AF-A0A645H6V5-F1
#
_entry.id   AF-A0A645H6V5-F1
#
_cell.length_a   1.000
_cell.length_b   1.000
_cell.length_c   1.000
_cell.angle_alpha   90.00
_cell.angle_beta   90.00
_cell.angle_gamma   90.00
#
_symmetry.space_group_name_H-M   'P 1'
#
loop_
_entity.id
_entity.type
_entity.pdbx_description
1 polymer ?
#
loop_
_entity_poly.entity_id
_entity_poly.type
_entity_poly.pdbx_seq_one_letter_code
_entity_poly.pdbx_strand_id
1 'polypeptide(L)'
;MAFDLDMIERIMLNLLSNAIKFTNETGTIEVNVYDKNQSVIISVKDSGIGIPEDKLLSIFDRFTQVDNTLRRKSEGSGIGLSLVRSLIELHAGTIYVKSRLGEGSEFVIELPAKLTDEDSTISSAKIASNVERIHIEFSDIYVNKE
;
A
#
# COMPACT_ATOMS: atom_id res chain seq x y z
N MET A 1 -4.19 -20.47 2.84
CA MET A 1 -3.71 -19.39 3.73
C MET A 1 -4.92 -18.68 4.27
N ALA A 2 -5.04 -18.52 5.59
CA ALA A 2 -6.07 -17.64 6.14
C ALA A 2 -5.61 -16.20 6.09
N PHE A 3 -5.99 -15.50 5.03
CA PHE A 3 -5.90 -14.04 4.99
C PHE A 3 -7.26 -13.48 4.63
N ASP A 4 -7.64 -12.39 5.31
CA ASP A 4 -8.81 -11.63 4.90
C ASP A 4 -8.52 -10.95 3.56
N LEU A 5 -9.23 -11.39 2.51
CA LEU A 5 -9.10 -10.86 1.16
C LEU A 5 -9.39 -9.35 1.10
N ASP A 6 -10.36 -8.88 1.88
CA ASP A 6 -10.75 -7.46 1.90
C ASP A 6 -9.63 -6.60 2.53
N MET A 7 -8.89 -7.18 3.48
CA MET A 7 -7.72 -6.54 4.07
C MET A 7 -6.56 -6.45 3.09
N ILE A 8 -6.18 -7.56 2.46
CA ILE A 8 -5.05 -7.58 1.51
C ILE A 8 -5.32 -6.61 0.35
N GLU A 9 -6.56 -6.57 -0.14
CA GLU A 9 -6.98 -5.61 -1.14
C GLU A 9 -6.73 -4.17 -0.66
N ARG A 10 -7.21 -3.80 0.53
CA ARG A 10 -6.96 -2.46 1.11
C ARG A 10 -5.49 -2.12 1.25
N ILE A 11 -4.68 -3.06 1.72
CA ILE A 11 -3.23 -2.87 1.84
C ILE A 11 -2.62 -2.57 0.47
N MET A 12 -2.91 -3.43 -0.51
CA MET A 12 -2.33 -3.31 -1.84
C MET A 12 -2.79 -2.06 -2.57
N LEU A 13 -4.09 -1.73 -2.53
CA LEU A 13 -4.63 -0.51 -3.15
C LEU A 13 -3.97 0.74 -2.56
N ASN A 14 -3.75 0.78 -1.24
CA ASN A 14 -3.12 1.94 -0.62
C ASN A 14 -1.64 2.09 -1.02
N LEU A 15 -0.89 1.00 -1.00
CA LEU A 15 0.53 1.02 -1.42
C LEU A 15 0.68 1.38 -2.90
N LEU A 16 -0.16 0.81 -3.78
CA LEU A 16 -0.17 1.11 -5.21
C LEU A 16 -0.63 2.55 -5.49
N SER A 17 -1.64 3.05 -4.78
CA SER A 17 -2.10 4.43 -4.89
C SER A 17 -0.97 5.40 -4.53
N ASN A 18 -0.23 5.14 -3.44
CA ASN A 18 0.95 5.94 -3.10
C ASN A 18 2.04 5.85 -4.16
N ALA A 19 2.36 4.66 -4.66
CA ALA A 19 3.35 4.49 -5.72
C ALA A 19 2.97 5.28 -6.98
N ILE A 20 1.71 5.19 -7.44
CA ILE A 20 1.22 5.92 -8.62
C ILE A 20 1.26 7.44 -8.40
N LYS A 21 0.82 7.90 -7.23
CA LYS A 21 0.75 9.33 -6.87
C LYS A 21 2.12 10.00 -6.80
N PHE A 22 3.15 9.26 -6.40
CA PHE A 22 4.50 9.80 -6.16
C PHE A 22 5.52 9.42 -7.24
N THR A 23 5.13 8.60 -8.22
CA THR A 23 5.94 8.25 -9.37
C THR A 23 5.63 9.16 -10.55
N ASN A 24 6.67 9.63 -11.23
CA ASN A 24 6.53 10.43 -12.44
C ASN A 24 5.93 9.58 -13.58
N GLU A 25 5.37 10.21 -14.62
CA GLU A 25 4.73 9.52 -15.76
C GLU A 25 5.64 8.50 -16.47
N THR A 26 6.94 8.72 -16.47
CA THR A 26 7.96 7.83 -17.07
C THR A 26 8.62 6.89 -16.08
N GLY A 27 8.19 6.91 -14.81
CA GLY A 27 8.73 6.06 -13.77
C GLY A 27 8.17 4.63 -13.84
N THR A 28 8.65 3.80 -12.91
CA THR A 28 8.32 2.38 -12.85
C THR A 28 7.78 2.04 -11.48
N ILE A 29 6.85 1.08 -11.46
CA ILE A 29 6.30 0.48 -10.24
C ILE A 29 6.45 -1.03 -10.41
N GLU A 30 7.15 -1.67 -9.49
CA GLU A 30 7.41 -3.10 -9.46
C GLU A 30 6.72 -3.73 -8.25
N VAL A 31 5.97 -4.81 -8.48
CA VAL A 31 5.36 -5.61 -7.42
C VAL A 31 5.98 -6.98 -7.42
N ASN A 32 6.62 -7.34 -6.30
CA ASN A 32 7.26 -8.64 -6.13
C ASN A 32 6.57 -9.43 -5.02
N VAL A 33 6.41 -10.73 -5.22
CA VAL A 33 5.84 -11.66 -4.23
C VAL A 33 6.81 -12.82 -4.03
N TYR A 34 7.15 -13.11 -2.78
CA TYR A 34 8.05 -14.19 -2.41
C TYR A 34 7.37 -15.11 -1.41
N ASP A 35 7.30 -16.40 -1.75
CA ASP A 35 6.90 -17.45 -0.82
C ASP A 35 8.10 -17.86 0.05
N LYS A 36 7.95 -17.76 1.37
CA LYS A 36 8.95 -18.19 2.37
C LYS A 36 8.49 -19.43 3.15
N ASN A 37 7.51 -20.17 2.62
CA ASN A 37 6.81 -21.32 3.21
C ASN A 37 5.96 -20.95 4.45
N GLN A 38 6.54 -20.26 5.43
CA GLN A 38 5.87 -19.85 6.67
C GLN A 38 5.38 -18.41 6.64
N SER A 39 5.81 -17.63 5.65
CA SER A 39 5.37 -16.26 5.40
C SER A 39 5.33 -15.97 3.90
N VAL A 40 4.58 -14.94 3.53
CA VAL A 40 4.60 -14.33 2.21
C VAL A 40 5.17 -12.93 2.36
N ILE A 41 6.16 -12.60 1.55
CA ILE A 41 6.70 -11.25 1.45
C ILE A 41 6.15 -10.61 0.17
N ILE A 42 5.56 -9.42 0.30
CA ILE A 42 5.13 -8.61 -0.84
C ILE A 42 5.89 -7.30 -0.79
N SER A 43 6.43 -6.88 -1.93
CA SER A 43 7.16 -5.63 -2.09
C SER A 43 6.51 -4.79 -3.16
N VAL A 44 6.23 -3.52 -2.87
CA VAL A 44 5.82 -2.51 -3.85
C VAL A 44 6.92 -1.48 -3.91
N LYS A 45 7.64 -1.46 -5.04
CA LYS A 45 8.76 -0.57 -5.30
C LYS A 45 8.39 0.44 -6.38
N ASP A 46 8.71 1.68 -6.16
CA ASP A 46 8.50 2.78 -7.09
C ASP A 46 9.83 3.52 -7.38
N SER A 47 9.91 4.16 -8.54
CA SER A 47 11.02 5.06 -8.92
C SER A 47 10.62 6.52 -8.79
N GLY A 48 9.78 6.85 -7.81
CA GLY A 48 9.21 8.17 -7.59
C GLY A 48 10.13 9.12 -6.85
N ILE A 49 9.54 10.14 -6.23
CA ILE A 49 10.27 11.20 -5.53
C ILE A 49 11.05 10.71 -4.30
N GLY A 50 10.73 9.54 -3.76
CA GLY A 50 11.30 9.03 -2.53
C GLY A 50 10.88 9.81 -1.27
N ILE A 51 11.37 9.35 -0.12
CA ILE A 51 11.04 9.86 1.21
C ILE A 51 12.35 10.25 1.90
N PRO A 52 12.44 11.46 2.49
CA PRO A 52 13.57 11.87 3.32
C PRO A 52 13.77 10.96 4.53
N GLU A 53 15.03 10.70 4.91
CA GLU A 53 15.38 9.80 6.01
C GLU A 53 14.76 10.22 7.36
N ASP A 54 14.69 11.52 7.62
CA ASP A 54 14.10 12.09 8.85
C ASP A 54 12.58 11.88 8.94
N LYS A 55 11.93 11.45 7.85
CA LYS A 55 10.49 11.22 7.79
C LYS A 55 10.10 9.75 7.87
N LEU A 56 11.02 8.82 7.59
CA LEU A 56 10.73 7.38 7.48
C LEU A 56 10.03 6.78 8.71
N LEU A 57 10.33 7.29 9.91
CA LEU A 57 9.69 6.81 11.14
C LEU A 57 8.25 7.31 11.29
N SER A 58 7.98 8.53 10.82
CA SER A 58 6.69 9.22 11.01
C SER A 58 5.66 8.92 9.93
N ILE A 59 6.04 8.35 8.78
CA ILE A 59 5.10 8.14 7.66
C ILE A 59 3.96 7.16 7.98
N PHE A 60 4.11 6.35 9.03
CA PHE A 60 3.08 5.45 9.52
C PHE A 60 2.17 6.08 10.58
N ASP A 61 2.47 7.30 11.02
CA ASP A 61 1.63 8.04 11.96
C ASP A 61 0.42 8.64 11.24
N ARG A 62 -0.69 8.75 11.95
CA ARG A 62 -1.92 9.31 11.40
C ARG A 62 -1.74 10.79 11.10
N PHE A 63 -2.29 11.23 9.97
CA PHE A 63 -2.29 12.62 9.51
C PHE A 63 -0.89 13.16 9.16
N THR A 64 0.12 12.29 9.08
CA THR A 64 1.45 12.69 8.63
C THR A 64 1.50 12.78 7.11
N GLN A 65 2.04 13.88 6.61
CA GLN A 65 2.39 14.08 5.21
C GLN A 65 3.83 14.58 5.13
N VAL A 66 4.60 14.00 4.20
CA VAL A 66 6.04 14.28 4.04
C VAL A 66 6.29 15.67 3.46
N ASP A 67 5.34 16.22 2.68
CA ASP A 67 5.54 17.49 1.98
C ASP A 67 4.28 18.37 1.99
N ASN A 68 4.41 19.62 2.46
CA ASN A 68 3.35 20.62 2.45
C ASN A 68 3.31 21.41 1.12
N THR A 69 4.30 21.24 0.24
CA THR A 69 4.44 22.02 -1.01
C THR A 69 3.70 21.41 -2.21
N LEU A 70 3.38 20.11 -2.15
CA LEU A 70 2.57 19.37 -3.13
C LEU A 70 1.05 19.55 -2.95
N ARG A 71 0.61 20.48 -2.09
CA ARG A 71 -0.80 20.81 -1.77
C ARG A 71 -1.71 21.07 -2.97
N ARG A 72 -1.19 21.26 -4.18
CA ARG A 72 -2.00 21.54 -5.37
C ARG A 72 -2.23 20.34 -6.28
N LYS A 73 -1.65 19.15 -6.03
CA LYS A 73 -1.81 18.00 -6.95
C LYS A 73 -2.11 16.64 -6.31
N SER A 74 -1.97 16.46 -5.01
CA SER A 74 -2.17 15.15 -4.38
C SER A 74 -2.62 15.29 -2.92
N GLU A 75 -3.90 15.61 -2.72
CA GLU A 75 -4.53 15.55 -1.40
C GLU A 75 -4.72 14.09 -1.00
N GLY A 76 -4.31 13.72 0.21
CA GLY A 76 -4.72 12.46 0.83
C GLY A 76 -4.80 12.67 2.33
N SER A 77 -5.74 12.02 3.02
CA SER A 77 -6.03 12.28 4.45
C SER A 77 -4.87 12.02 5.43
N GLY A 78 -3.75 11.44 4.97
CA GLY A 78 -2.65 11.00 5.82
C GLY A 78 -2.98 9.78 6.67
N ILE A 79 -4.05 9.06 6.34
CA ILE A 79 -4.51 7.89 7.11
C ILE A 79 -4.01 6.58 6.49
N GLY A 80 -3.78 6.55 5.17
CA GLY A 80 -3.50 5.33 4.40
C GLY A 80 -2.44 4.40 5.01
N LEU A 81 -1.21 4.89 5.18
CA LEU A 81 -0.11 4.07 5.70
C LEU A 81 -0.30 3.64 7.16
N SER A 82 -0.96 4.47 7.98
CA SER A 82 -1.29 4.10 9.36
C SER A 82 -2.31 2.96 9.43
N LEU A 83 -3.27 2.95 8.49
CA LEU A 83 -4.24 1.87 8.34
C LEU A 83 -3.54 0.61 7.85
N VAL A 84 -2.70 0.71 6.81
CA VAL A 84 -1.89 -0.41 6.30
C VAL A 84 -1.11 -1.07 7.42
N ARG A 85 -0.38 -0.28 8.22
CA ARG A 85 0.38 -0.81 9.36
C ARG A 85 -0.51 -1.52 10.37
N SER A 86 -1.65 -0.92 10.74
CA SER A 86 -2.59 -1.52 11.70
C SER A 86 -3.14 -2.86 11.19
N LEU A 87 -3.50 -2.95 9.91
CA LEU A 87 -4.03 -4.15 9.28
C LEU A 87 -3.00 -5.30 9.26
N ILE A 88 -1.74 -4.97 8.92
CA ILE A 88 -0.62 -5.92 8.91
C ILE A 88 -0.30 -6.41 10.31
N GLU A 89 -0.23 -5.50 11.30
CA GLU A 89 0.02 -5.85 12.71
C GLU A 89 -1.09 -6.74 13.28
N LEU A 90 -2.36 -6.49 12.92
CA LEU A 90 -3.49 -7.37 13.29
C LEU A 90 -3.35 -8.80 12.75
N HIS A 91 -2.66 -8.97 11.62
CA HIS A 91 -2.34 -10.28 11.03
C HIS A 91 -0.99 -10.84 11.51
N ALA A 92 -0.42 -10.28 12.58
CA ALA A 92 0.89 -10.63 13.11
C ALA A 92 2.01 -10.57 12.06
N GLY A 93 1.86 -9.69 11.07
CA GLY A 93 2.88 -9.40 10.07
C GLY A 93 3.72 -8.18 10.43
N THR A 94 4.60 -7.82 9.51
CA THR A 94 5.46 -6.63 9.62
C THR A 94 5.46 -5.83 8.33
N ILE A 95 5.64 -4.51 8.45
CA ILE A 95 5.86 -3.61 7.34
C ILE A 95 7.10 -2.75 7.61
N TYR A 96 7.90 -2.53 6.57
CA TYR A 96 8.97 -1.54 6.58
C TYR A 96 9.08 -0.85 5.23
N VAL A 97 9.82 0.25 5.19
CA VAL A 97 10.10 1.01 3.97
C VAL A 97 11.61 1.17 3.80
N LYS A 98 12.09 1.08 2.56
CA LYS A 98 13.40 1.56 2.14
C LYS A 98 13.18 2.67 1.14
N SER A 99 13.72 3.85 1.38
CA SER A 99 13.49 4.97 0.47
C SER A 99 14.65 5.96 0.55
N ARG A 100 14.90 6.63 -0.57
CA ARG A 100 15.86 7.71 -0.66
C ARG A 100 15.28 8.82 -1.52
N LEU A 101 15.36 10.06 -1.02
CA LEU A 101 14.87 11.23 -1.75
C LEU A 101 15.52 11.32 -3.13
N GLY A 102 14.68 11.37 -4.16
CA GLY A 102 15.07 11.41 -5.58
C GLY A 102 15.28 10.04 -6.25
N GLU A 103 15.24 8.93 -5.51
CA GLU A 103 15.49 7.58 -6.05
C GLU A 103 14.27 6.65 -6.02
N GLY A 104 13.24 7.02 -5.25
CA GLY A 104 12.01 6.23 -5.08
C GLY A 104 11.91 5.52 -3.74
N SER A 105 10.90 4.68 -3.59
CA SER A 105 10.61 3.95 -2.34
C SER A 105 10.29 2.49 -2.59
N GLU A 106 10.56 1.63 -1.61
CA GLU A 106 10.18 0.23 -1.59
C GLU A 106 9.50 -0.06 -0.26
N PHE A 107 8.19 -0.30 -0.30
CA PHE A 107 7.42 -0.77 0.83
C PHE A 107 7.40 -2.30 0.81
N VAL A 108 7.81 -2.91 1.93
CA VAL A 108 7.86 -4.36 2.06
C VAL A 108 6.98 -4.78 3.22
N ILE A 109 6.08 -5.72 2.94
CA ILE A 109 5.21 -6.34 3.93
C ILE A 109 5.54 -7.82 4.01
N GLU A 110 5.54 -8.37 5.21
CA GLU A 110 5.69 -9.79 5.47
C GLU A 110 4.50 -10.26 6.31
N LEU A 111 3.83 -11.31 5.83
CA LEU A 111 2.61 -11.83 6.43
C LEU A 111 2.75 -13.34 6.70
N PRO A 112 2.39 -13.85 7.90
CA PRO A 112 2.48 -15.27 8.22
C PRO A 112 1.55 -16.15 7.37
N ALA A 113 2.11 -17.10 6.63
CA ALA A 113 1.37 -18.01 5.76
C ALA A 113 0.80 -19.20 6.56
N LYS A 114 -0.07 -18.92 7.55
CA LYS A 114 -0.72 -19.99 8.31
C LYS A 114 -1.84 -20.63 7.48
N LEU A 115 -1.81 -21.95 7.39
CA LEU A 115 -2.92 -22.74 6.90
C LEU A 115 -3.96 -22.83 8.02
N THR A 116 -5.20 -22.49 7.73
CA THR A 116 -6.35 -22.88 8.55
C THR A 116 -7.02 -24.06 7.88
N ASP A 117 -7.59 -24.96 8.68
CA ASP A 117 -8.34 -26.12 8.20
C ASP A 117 -9.72 -25.77 7.61
N GLU A 118 -10.00 -24.48 7.38
CA GLU A 118 -11.25 -24.01 6.79
C GLU A 118 -11.10 -23.83 5.28
N ASP A 119 -11.70 -24.74 4.52
CA ASP A 119 -11.97 -24.58 3.08
C ASP A 119 -13.00 -23.45 2.86
N SER A 120 -12.55 -22.20 2.93
CA SER A 120 -13.38 -21.06 2.54
C SER A 120 -13.35 -20.89 1.02
N THR A 121 -14.33 -21.49 0.34
CA THR A 121 -14.60 -21.31 -1.09
C THR A 121 -14.80 -19.82 -1.40
N ILE A 122 -13.91 -19.23 -2.19
CA ILE A 122 -14.06 -17.83 -2.65
C ILE A 122 -15.28 -17.77 -3.57
N SER A 123 -16.37 -17.16 -3.11
CA SER A 123 -17.57 -16.92 -3.92
C SER A 123 -17.32 -15.82 -4.95
N SER A 124 -17.61 -16.11 -6.21
CA SER A 124 -17.49 -15.22 -7.37
C SER A 124 -18.34 -13.95 -7.28
N ALA A 125 -19.26 -13.85 -6.32
CA ALA A 125 -20.09 -12.66 -6.07
C ALA A 125 -19.29 -11.43 -5.55
N LYS A 126 -18.05 -11.61 -5.07
CA LYS A 126 -17.25 -10.50 -4.48
C LYS A 126 -16.68 -9.50 -5.50
N ILE A 127 -16.52 -9.89 -6.77
CA ILE A 127 -15.86 -9.09 -7.82
C ILE A 127 -16.62 -7.79 -8.14
N ALA A 128 -17.95 -7.77 -8.01
CA ALA A 128 -18.75 -6.57 -8.28
C ALA A 128 -18.58 -5.46 -7.22
N SER A 129 -18.14 -5.80 -5.99
CA SER A 129 -17.89 -4.81 -4.91
C SER A 129 -16.56 -4.07 -5.04
N ASN A 130 -15.70 -4.48 -5.96
CA ASN A 130 -14.32 -3.98 -6.04
C ASN A 130 -14.24 -2.59 -6.68
N VAL A 131 -15.21 -2.20 -7.53
CA VAL A 131 -15.19 -0.91 -8.24
C VAL A 131 -15.35 0.28 -7.29
N GLU A 132 -16.18 0.15 -6.26
CA GLU A 132 -16.42 1.21 -5.28
C GLU A 132 -15.18 1.43 -4.39
N ARG A 133 -14.53 0.34 -3.96
CA ARG A 133 -13.27 0.43 -3.19
C ARG A 133 -12.14 1.05 -3.99
N ILE A 134 -12.01 0.68 -5.27
CA ILE A 134 -11.07 1.32 -6.18
C ILE A 134 -11.37 2.82 -6.25
N HIS A 135 -12.63 3.23 -6.41
CA HIS A 135 -12.99 4.66 -6.40
C HIS A 135 -12.61 5.38 -5.11
N ILE A 136 -12.73 4.74 -3.95
CA ILE A 136 -12.34 5.33 -2.66
C ILE A 136 -10.82 5.48 -2.54
N GLU A 137 -10.04 4.45 -2.87
CA GLU A 137 -8.57 4.48 -2.71
C GLU A 137 -7.85 5.28 -3.81
N PHE A 138 -8.48 5.41 -4.97
CA PHE A 138 -8.00 6.20 -6.10
C PHE A 138 -8.73 7.54 -6.26
N SER A 139 -9.58 7.94 -5.30
CA SER A 139 -10.30 9.22 -5.37
C SER A 139 -9.36 10.38 -5.65
N ASP A 140 -8.19 10.34 -5.02
CA ASP A 140 -7.18 11.38 -5.03
C ASP A 140 -6.34 11.37 -6.33
N ILE A 141 -6.47 10.32 -7.15
CA ILE A 141 -5.72 10.13 -8.40
C ILE A 141 -6.52 10.63 -9.61
N TYR A 142 -7.86 10.60 -9.57
CA TYR A 142 -8.72 10.95 -10.70
C TYR A 142 -9.14 12.43 -10.78
N VAL A 143 -8.70 13.30 -9.87
CA VAL A 143 -9.20 14.68 -9.77
C VAL A 143 -8.75 15.62 -10.90
N ASN A 144 -7.81 15.24 -11.76
CA ASN A 144 -7.33 16.13 -12.83
C ASN A 144 -7.44 15.52 -14.23
N LYS A 145 -8.61 15.69 -14.85
CA LYS A 145 -8.74 15.84 -16.30
C LYS A 145 -9.64 17.04 -16.59
N GLU A 146 -9.04 18.23 -16.65
CA GLU A 146 -9.52 19.33 -17.49
C GLU A 146 -8.65 19.39 -18.76
#